data_AF-X1CGC1-F1
#
_entry.id   AF-X1CGC1-F1
#
_cell.length_a   1.000
_cell.length_b   1.000
_cell.length_c   1.000
_cell.angle_alpha   90.00
_cell.angle_beta   90.00
_cell.angle_gamma   90.00
#
_symmetry.space_group_name_H-M   'P 1'
#
loop_
_entity.id
_entity.type
_entity.pdbx_description
1 polymer ?
#
loop_
_entity_poly.entity_id
_entity_poly.type
_entity_poly.pdbx_seq_one_letter_code
_entity_poly.pdbx_strand_id
1 'polypeptide(L)'
;MLAIRIARVATNRKWIIKIGGSYHGWSDQLVYDMHVPGTKLLESHGIPKNVFKFTDSCPPNDIETLRQMFAEKRKVAAVIIEPMGGESGAIPVRPGFNKEVE
;
A
#
# COMPACT_ATOMS: atom_id res chain seq x y z
N MET A 1 -5.54 -5.89 7.99
CA MET A 1 -5.94 -5.01 9.13
C MET A 1 -5.07 -5.20 10.38
N LEU A 2 -5.01 -6.39 10.99
CA LEU A 2 -4.30 -6.60 12.26
C LEU A 2 -2.79 -6.32 12.17
N ALA A 3 -2.12 -6.80 11.12
CA ALA A 3 -0.69 -6.56 10.89
C ALA A 3 -0.34 -5.05 10.90
N ILE A 4 -1.17 -4.22 10.26
CA ILE A 4 -1.00 -2.76 10.27
C ILE A 4 -1.13 -2.18 11.68
N ARG A 5 -2.11 -2.65 12.47
CA ARG A 5 -2.27 -2.20 13.86
C ARG A 5 -1.03 -2.55 14.69
N ILE A 6 -0.52 -3.77 14.54
CA ILE A 6 0.70 -4.23 15.21
C ILE A 6 1.89 -3.37 14.80
N ALA A 7 2.10 -3.13 13.50
CA ALA A 7 3.21 -2.30 13.01
C ALA A 7 3.17 -0.88 13.57
N ARG A 8 1.99 -0.24 13.61
CA ARG A 8 1.81 1.09 14.20
C ARG A 8 2.15 1.12 15.69
N VAL A 9 1.73 0.10 16.45
CA VAL A 9 2.05 -0.03 17.88
C VAL A 9 3.56 -0.25 18.09
N ALA A 10 4.15 -1.19 17.34
CA ALA A 10 5.56 -1.55 17.47
C ALA A 10 6.50 -0.40 17.13
N THR A 11 6.14 0.44 16.16
CA THR A 11 6.99 1.53 15.68
C THR A 11 6.65 2.89 16.30
N ASN A 12 5.47 3.04 16.92
CA ASN A 12 4.87 4.32 17.31
C ASN A 12 4.75 5.31 16.13
N ARG A 13 4.43 4.79 14.94
CA ARG A 13 4.30 5.53 13.68
C ARG A 13 2.88 5.37 13.13
N LYS A 14 2.44 6.29 12.27
CA LYS A 14 1.04 6.33 11.78
C LYS A 14 0.90 5.93 10.32
N TRP A 15 1.83 6.37 9.47
CA TRP A 15 1.74 6.20 8.03
C TRP A 15 1.96 4.74 7.63
N ILE A 16 1.24 4.29 6.62
CA ILE A 16 1.50 3.03 5.93
C ILE A 16 1.60 3.29 4.44
N ILE A 17 2.39 2.47 3.75
CA ILE A 17 2.49 2.51 2.29
C ILE A 17 1.99 1.18 1.75
N LYS A 18 1.06 1.23 0.80
CA LYS A 18 0.58 0.09 0.05
C LYS A 18 1.28 0.05 -1.31
N ILE A 19 1.61 -1.13 -1.81
CA ILE A 19 2.01 -1.27 -3.21
C ILE A 19 0.74 -1.26 -4.07
N GLY A 20 0.71 -0.38 -5.07
CA GLY A 20 -0.50 -0.09 -5.84
C GLY A 20 -1.07 -1.30 -6.55
N GLY A 21 -2.40 -1.38 -6.60
CA GLY A 21 -3.12 -2.53 -7.17
C GLY A 21 -3.14 -3.80 -6.30
N SER A 22 -2.48 -3.82 -5.14
CA SER A 22 -2.56 -4.97 -4.22
C SER A 22 -3.91 -5.09 -3.52
N TYR A 23 -4.32 -6.31 -3.16
CA TYR A 23 -5.50 -6.56 -2.36
C TYR A 23 -5.15 -6.97 -0.92
N HIS A 24 -5.66 -6.24 0.07
CA HIS A 24 -5.40 -6.54 1.50
C HIS A 24 -6.68 -6.67 2.33
N GLY A 25 -7.75 -7.09 1.66
CA GLY A 25 -9.08 -7.23 2.24
C GLY A 25 -9.89 -5.93 2.24
N TRP A 26 -11.11 -6.03 2.76
CA TRP A 26 -12.11 -4.94 2.77
C TRP A 26 -12.04 -4.04 4.00
N SER A 27 -10.88 -3.95 4.66
CA SER A 27 -10.72 -2.94 5.72
C SER A 27 -10.68 -1.57 5.06
N ASP A 28 -11.47 -0.62 5.56
CA ASP A 28 -11.66 0.70 4.95
C ASP A 28 -10.37 1.36 4.46
N GLN A 29 -9.31 1.40 5.29
CA GLN A 29 -8.03 2.03 4.94
C GLN A 29 -7.19 1.28 3.89
N LEU A 30 -7.49 -0.01 3.63
CA LEU A 30 -6.73 -0.91 2.78
C LEU A 30 -7.36 -1.11 1.40
N VAL A 31 -8.62 -0.67 1.23
CA VAL A 31 -9.29 -0.55 -0.07
C VAL A 31 -8.68 0.58 -0.91
N TYR A 32 -7.85 1.43 -0.30
CA TYR A 32 -7.12 2.49 -0.97
C TYR A 32 -6.28 1.95 -2.14
N ASP A 33 -6.34 2.66 -3.27
CA ASP A 33 -5.56 2.35 -4.47
C ASP A 33 -5.71 0.87 -4.94
N MET A 34 -6.93 0.35 -4.85
CA MET A 34 -7.31 -0.93 -5.44
C MET A 34 -7.84 -0.66 -6.84
N HIS A 35 -6.95 -0.73 -7.83
CA HIS A 35 -7.30 -0.50 -9.23
C HIS A 35 -7.48 -1.82 -9.95
N VAL A 36 -8.71 -2.07 -10.38
CA VAL A 36 -8.99 -3.16 -11.33
C VAL A 36 -8.51 -2.70 -12.71
N PRO A 37 -7.69 -3.48 -13.43
CA PRO A 37 -7.29 -3.18 -14.81
C PRO A 37 -8.48 -2.78 -15.68
N GLY A 38 -8.38 -1.62 -16.35
CA GLY A 38 -9.46 -1.09 -17.19
C GLY A 38 -10.50 -0.22 -16.47
N THR A 39 -10.37 0.00 -15.16
CA THR A 39 -11.24 0.89 -14.39
C THR A 39 -10.57 2.24 -14.07
N LYS A 40 -11.36 3.29 -13.78
CA LYS A 40 -10.86 4.59 -13.29
C LYS A 40 -10.46 4.47 -11.81
N LEU A 41 -10.14 5.61 -11.16
CA LEU A 41 -10.04 5.76 -9.71
C LEU A 41 -11.39 5.42 -9.03
N LEU A 42 -11.67 4.14 -8.87
CA LEU A 42 -12.80 3.63 -8.10
C LEU A 42 -12.35 3.45 -6.65
N GLU A 43 -12.27 4.56 -5.92
CA GLU A 43 -12.32 4.43 -4.46
C GLU A 43 -13.70 3.91 -4.06
N SER A 44 -13.75 2.93 -3.16
CA SER A 44 -15.02 2.31 -2.77
C SER A 44 -15.98 3.33 -2.16
N HIS A 45 -17.15 3.47 -2.78
CA HIS A 45 -18.21 4.35 -2.30
C HIS A 45 -18.64 3.98 -0.89
N GLY A 46 -18.89 4.99 -0.05
CA GLY A 46 -19.32 4.80 1.34
C GLY A 46 -18.19 4.81 2.37
N ILE A 47 -16.91 4.74 1.96
CA ILE A 47 -15.77 4.92 2.88
C ILE A 47 -15.52 6.41 3.10
N PRO A 48 -15.49 6.90 4.37
CA PRO A 48 -15.14 8.29 4.64
C PRO A 48 -13.70 8.59 4.23
N LYS A 49 -13.48 9.65 3.43
CA LYS A 49 -12.15 10.02 2.88
C LYS A 49 -11.06 10.15 3.95
N ASN A 50 -11.42 10.59 5.16
CA ASN A 50 -10.47 10.75 6.27
C ASN A 50 -9.84 9.43 6.73
N VAL A 51 -10.42 8.28 6.40
CA VAL A 51 -9.83 6.97 6.72
C VAL A 51 -8.49 6.77 5.99
N PHE A 52 -8.31 7.39 4.83
CA PHE A 52 -7.07 7.30 4.04
C PHE A 52 -5.96 8.25 4.51
N LYS A 53 -6.20 9.10 5.51
CA LYS A 53 -5.25 10.13 5.97
C LYS A 53 -3.82 9.63 6.26
N PHE A 54 -3.68 8.36 6.65
CA PHE A 54 -2.39 7.75 6.98
C PHE A 54 -2.06 6.54 6.11
N THR A 55 -2.67 6.45 4.93
CA THR A 55 -2.40 5.43 3.93
C THR A 55 -1.98 6.12 2.65
N ASP A 56 -0.78 5.80 2.17
CA ASP A 56 -0.34 6.18 0.84
C ASP A 56 -0.19 4.95 -0.05
N SER A 57 -0.07 5.18 -1.35
CA SER A 57 0.26 4.14 -2.32
C SER A 57 1.55 4.47 -3.08
N CYS A 58 2.34 3.43 -3.34
CA CYS A 58 3.51 3.44 -4.20
C CYS A 58 3.23 2.57 -5.43
N PRO A 59 3.52 3.04 -6.66
CA PRO A 59 3.39 2.20 -7.84
C PRO A 59 4.19 0.89 -7.72
N PRO A 60 3.66 -0.25 -8.21
CA PRO A 60 4.42 -1.49 -8.27
C PRO A 60 5.63 -1.31 -9.18
N ASN A 61 6.73 -1.99 -8.86
CA ASN A 61 8.00 -1.95 -9.61
C ASN A 61 8.78 -0.62 -9.59
N ASP A 62 8.28 0.40 -8.90
CA ASP A 62 8.95 1.69 -8.73
C ASP A 62 9.53 1.84 -7.32
N ILE A 63 10.74 1.30 -7.13
CA ILE A 63 11.44 1.39 -5.85
C ILE A 63 11.89 2.82 -5.52
N GLU A 64 12.08 3.67 -6.52
CA GLU A 64 12.61 5.00 -6.31
C GLU A 64 11.55 5.90 -5.69
N THR A 65 10.31 5.81 -6.18
CA THR A 65 9.16 6.45 -5.54
C THR A 65 9.02 5.99 -4.08
N LEU A 66 9.17 4.69 -3.79
CA LEU A 66 9.12 4.19 -2.41
C LEU A 66 10.21 4.85 -1.54
N ARG A 67 11.46 4.92 -2.02
CA ARG A 67 12.56 5.57 -1.29
C ARG A 67 12.29 7.05 -1.02
N GLN A 68 11.74 7.77 -1.99
CA GLN A 68 11.37 9.17 -1.83
C GLN A 68 10.30 9.35 -0.75
N MET A 69 9.27 8.50 -0.73
CA MET A 69 8.21 8.54 0.30
C MET A 69 8.77 8.33 1.72
N PHE A 70 9.79 7.49 1.88
CA PHE A 70 10.51 7.36 3.16
C PHE A 70 11.35 8.59 3.50
N ALA A 71 11.94 9.25 2.50
CA ALA A 71 12.73 10.46 2.69
C ALA A 71 11.89 11.68 3.11
N GLU A 72 10.60 11.73 2.76
CA GLU A 72 9.67 12.83 3.06
C GLU A 72 9.33 13.04 4.57
N LYS A 73 10.13 12.52 5.50
CA LYS A 73 9.88 12.52 6.97
C LYS A 73 8.51 11.94 7.36
N ARG A 74 7.84 11.19 6.47
CA ARG A 74 6.66 10.42 6.81
C ARG A 74 7.12 9.35 7.79
N LYS A 75 6.61 9.40 9.02
CA LYS A 75 6.85 8.34 10.01
C LYS A 75 6.06 7.11 9.56
N VAL A 76 6.65 6.32 8.66
CA VAL A 76 6.08 5.09 8.09
C VAL A 76 6.25 3.93 9.06
N ALA A 77 5.12 3.32 9.43
CA ALA A 77 5.03 2.15 10.30
C ALA A 77 5.27 0.84 9.54
N ALA A 78 4.78 0.74 8.30
CA ALA A 78 4.90 -0.46 7.48
C ALA A 78 4.71 -0.15 5.99
N VAL A 79 5.33 -0.98 5.16
CA VAL A 79 4.97 -1.20 3.76
C VAL A 79 4.22 -2.53 3.68
N ILE A 80 3.12 -2.58 2.92
CA ILE A 80 2.36 -3.83 2.69
C ILE A 80 2.31 -4.15 1.20
N ILE A 81 2.60 -5.40 0.86
CA ILE A 81 2.84 -5.87 -0.50
C ILE A 81 2.21 -7.24 -0.72
N GLU A 82 1.69 -7.48 -1.92
CA GLU A 82 1.43 -8.82 -2.44
C GLU A 82 2.68 -9.31 -3.19
N PRO A 83 3.31 -10.42 -2.78
CA PRO A 83 4.63 -10.80 -3.29
C PRO A 83 4.64 -11.18 -4.78
N MET A 84 3.50 -11.63 -5.31
CA MET A 84 3.33 -11.90 -6.74
C MET A 84 2.92 -10.67 -7.54
N GLY A 85 2.59 -9.55 -6.88
CA GLY A 85 2.00 -8.36 -7.47
C GLY A 85 0.48 -8.30 -7.32
N GLY A 86 -0.08 -7.16 -7.72
CA GLY A 86 -1.49 -6.82 -7.53
C GLY A 86 -2.46 -7.74 -8.26
N GLU A 87 -3.72 -7.72 -7.83
CA GLU A 87 -4.80 -8.54 -8.40
C GLU A 87 -4.43 -10.03 -8.46
N SER A 88 -3.88 -10.57 -7.37
CA SER A 88 -3.42 -11.97 -7.29
C SER A 88 -2.40 -12.36 -8.37
N GLY A 89 -1.52 -11.42 -8.74
CA GLY A 89 -0.47 -11.63 -9.74
C GLY A 89 -0.90 -11.37 -11.19
N ALA A 90 -2.12 -10.87 -11.44
CA ALA A 90 -2.49 -10.39 -12.77
C ALA A 90 -1.68 -9.14 -13.18
N ILE A 91 -1.19 -8.38 -12.20
CA ILE A 91 -0.23 -7.28 -12.39
C ILE A 91 1.05 -7.64 -11.64
N PRO A 92 1.98 -8.40 -12.25
CA PRO A 92 3.11 -8.95 -11.53
C PRO A 92 4.16 -7.90 -11.16
N VAL A 93 4.80 -8.10 -10.02
CA VAL A 93 6.05 -7.40 -9.70
C VAL A 93 7.23 -8.07 -10.39
N ARG A 94 8.24 -7.27 -10.75
CA ARG A 94 9.45 -7.77 -11.39
C ARG A 94 10.26 -8.65 -10.43
N PRO A 95 10.98 -9.65 -10.95
CA PRO A 95 11.94 -10.40 -10.14
C PRO A 95 12.88 -9.47 -9.38
N GLY A 96 13.11 -9.77 -8.10
CA GLY A 96 13.96 -8.97 -7.22
C GLY A 96 13.26 -7.81 -6.50
N PHE A 97 12.08 -7.34 -6.96
CA PHE A 97 11.41 -6.18 -6.36
C PHE A 97 11.16 -6.36 -4.86
N ASN A 98 10.66 -7.53 -4.43
CA ASN A 98 10.40 -7.80 -3.02
C ASN A 98 11.65 -7.68 -2.12
N LYS A 99 12.84 -7.99 -2.65
CA LYS A 99 14.10 -7.86 -1.92
C LYS A 99 14.55 -6.41 -1.78
N GLU A 100 14.11 -5.54 -2.67
CA GLU A 100 14.47 -4.12 -2.63
C GLU A 100 13.59 -3.32 -1.66
N VAL A 101 12.44 -3.89 -1.28
CA VAL A 101 11.49 -3.32 -0.30
C VAL A 101 11.92 -3.60 1.15
N GLU A 102 12.76 -4.61 1.37
CA GLU A 102 13.37 -4.96 2.67
C GLU A 102 14.36 -3.88 3.16
#